data_AF-A0A352UH73-F1
#
_entry.id   AF-A0A352UH73-F1
#
_cell.length_a   1.000
_cell.length_b   1.000
_cell.length_c   1.000
_cell.angle_alpha   90.00
_cell.angle_beta   90.00
_cell.angle_gamma   90.00
#
_symmetry.space_group_name_H-M   'P 1'
#
loop_
_entity.id
_entity.type
_entity.pdbx_description
1 polymer ?
#
loop_
_entity_poly.entity_id
_entity_poly.type
_entity_poly.pdbx_seq_one_letter_code
_entity_poly.pdbx_strand_id
1 'polypeptide(L)'
;DVRGSAPGTRETDLLNPTATVSEVHAILLSGGSTFGLNAAAGVVQRLEERGIGIEFGETTIPIVPAAILFDLGVVTNKVRPGAEDGYAACENASDGPVAEGSVGAGTGATVAKLLGRENAIKGGIGTERIDLGDGLLVGAIVAVNAIGGVVDPETADLIAGPRDVDTGMMQDSMQLITSPGFGKEVEPAPANTTIGVVATNATLTKAQANKLASVAHDGLAMAVRPAHLMGDGDTMFALATGTLVDDELNMSRLCAATALCVSRAIVRGIRKAEGIAGVPAVSEL
;
A
#
# COMPACT_ATOMS: atom_id res chain seq x y z
N ASP A 1 8.50 1.87 6.98
CA ASP A 1 9.66 2.06 6.10
C ASP A 1 9.15 2.86 4.89
N VAL A 2 9.90 3.88 4.50
CA VAL A 2 9.59 4.74 3.35
C VAL A 2 10.78 4.59 2.42
N ARG A 3 10.61 3.87 1.31
CA ARG A 3 11.70 3.61 0.33
C ARG A 3 11.56 4.39 -0.96
N GLY A 4 10.34 4.79 -1.33
CA GLY A 4 10.13 5.63 -2.50
C GLY A 4 10.80 7.00 -2.37
N SER A 5 11.19 7.59 -3.50
CA SER A 5 11.84 8.91 -3.56
C SER A 5 10.86 10.09 -3.56
N ALA A 6 9.55 9.86 -3.72
CA ALA A 6 8.49 10.88 -3.72
C ALA A 6 7.38 10.57 -2.68
N PRO A 7 7.70 10.38 -1.39
CA PRO A 7 6.72 10.01 -0.39
C PRO A 7 5.78 11.16 -0.05
N GLY A 8 4.51 10.83 0.21
CA GLY A 8 3.58 11.71 0.93
C GLY A 8 3.14 11.01 2.20
N THR A 9 3.63 11.46 3.34
CA THR A 9 3.41 10.80 4.62
C THR A 9 3.04 11.79 5.72
N ARG A 10 2.41 11.26 6.77
CA ARG A 10 2.12 11.97 8.02
C ARG A 10 2.59 11.09 9.18
N GLU A 11 3.19 11.72 10.19
CA GLU A 11 3.52 11.07 11.48
C GLU A 11 4.42 9.83 11.34
N THR A 12 5.37 9.85 10.41
CA THR A 12 6.34 8.76 10.24
C THR A 12 7.52 8.85 11.20
N ASP A 13 7.95 10.05 11.59
CA ASP A 13 9.11 10.25 12.49
C ASP A 13 8.87 9.63 13.87
N LEU A 14 7.64 9.69 14.38
CA LEU A 14 7.28 9.05 15.64
C LEU A 14 7.35 7.53 15.59
N LEU A 15 7.41 6.92 14.39
CA LEU A 15 7.57 5.47 14.21
C LEU A 15 9.03 5.03 14.24
N ASN A 16 9.98 5.97 14.36
CA ASN A 16 11.38 5.62 14.57
C ASN A 16 11.55 4.84 15.88
N PRO A 17 12.27 3.70 15.91
CA PRO A 17 12.52 2.93 17.14
C PRO A 17 13.10 3.72 18.32
N THR A 18 13.71 4.88 18.10
CA THR A 18 14.22 5.77 19.16
C THR A 18 13.19 6.77 19.70
N ALA A 19 12.07 6.97 18.99
CA ALA A 19 10.99 7.85 19.43
C ALA A 19 10.13 7.17 20.51
N THR A 20 9.58 7.98 21.42
CA THR A 20 8.90 7.52 22.64
C THR A 20 7.57 6.80 22.42
N VAL A 21 6.87 7.10 21.31
CA VAL A 21 5.59 6.46 20.99
C VAL A 21 5.82 4.97 20.69
N SER A 22 5.19 4.07 21.45
CA SER A 22 5.26 2.62 21.22
C SER A 22 4.08 2.06 20.42
N GLU A 23 2.94 2.77 20.44
CA GLU A 23 1.66 2.29 19.92
C GLU A 23 1.00 3.33 19.02
N VAL A 24 0.27 2.85 18.02
CA VAL A 24 -0.55 3.65 17.11
C VAL A 24 -1.95 3.10 17.09
N HIS A 25 -2.92 3.94 16.74
CA HIS A 25 -4.34 3.63 16.91
C HIS A 25 -5.03 3.36 15.57
N ALA A 26 -4.47 3.89 14.49
CA ALA A 26 -4.83 3.56 13.13
C ALA A 26 -3.65 3.82 12.18
N ILE A 27 -3.70 3.21 11.01
CA ILE A 27 -2.89 3.60 9.85
C ILE A 27 -3.84 4.02 8.75
N LEU A 28 -3.64 5.21 8.19
CA LEU A 28 -4.43 5.70 7.06
C LEU A 28 -3.67 5.49 5.74
N LEU A 29 -4.28 4.75 4.82
CA LEU A 29 -3.89 4.71 3.41
C LEU A 29 -4.92 5.49 2.61
N SER A 30 -4.49 6.45 1.78
CA SER A 30 -5.44 7.34 1.07
C SER A 30 -4.96 7.69 -0.34
N GLY A 31 -5.91 8.00 -1.22
CA GLY A 31 -5.64 8.59 -2.54
C GLY A 31 -5.42 10.10 -2.45
N GLY A 32 -5.57 10.82 -3.56
CA GLY A 32 -5.59 12.28 -3.59
C GLY A 32 -4.23 12.98 -3.46
N SER A 33 -3.11 12.25 -3.55
CA SER A 33 -1.77 12.80 -3.32
C SER A 33 -1.67 13.51 -1.95
N THR A 34 -0.79 14.50 -1.80
CA THR A 34 -0.60 15.28 -0.56
C THR A 34 -1.91 15.81 0.05
N PHE A 35 -2.93 16.10 -0.76
CA PHE A 35 -4.23 16.56 -0.26
C PHE A 35 -4.96 15.48 0.54
N GLY A 36 -4.79 14.20 0.20
CA GLY A 36 -5.42 13.08 0.89
C GLY A 36 -4.95 12.89 2.33
N LEU A 37 -3.83 13.52 2.72
CA LEU A 37 -3.39 13.54 4.13
C LEU A 37 -4.38 14.29 5.02
N ASN A 38 -5.25 15.14 4.46
CA ASN A 38 -6.33 15.81 5.20
C ASN A 38 -7.34 14.81 5.77
N ALA A 39 -7.48 13.62 5.18
CA ALA A 39 -8.35 12.57 5.71
C ALA A 39 -7.92 12.07 7.10
N ALA A 40 -6.64 12.22 7.47
CA ALA A 40 -6.17 11.84 8.80
C ALA A 40 -6.89 12.59 9.93
N ALA A 41 -7.32 13.83 9.68
CA ALA A 41 -8.05 14.63 10.68
C ALA A 41 -9.37 13.96 11.09
N GLY A 42 -10.11 13.37 10.15
CA GLY A 42 -11.35 12.66 10.46
C GLY A 42 -11.13 11.35 11.21
N VAL A 43 -10.03 10.65 10.92
CA VAL A 43 -9.65 9.44 11.67
C VAL A 43 -9.29 9.81 13.12
N VAL A 44 -8.50 10.87 13.33
CA VAL A 44 -8.18 11.39 14.66
C VAL A 44 -9.46 11.76 15.41
N GLN A 45 -10.34 12.56 14.79
CA GLN A 45 -11.61 12.94 15.41
C GLN A 45 -12.42 11.71 15.83
N ARG A 46 -12.56 10.72 14.94
CA ARG A 46 -13.36 9.54 15.24
C ARG A 46 -12.79 8.70 16.37
N LEU A 47 -11.47 8.55 16.43
CA LEU A 47 -10.79 7.80 17.48
C LEU A 47 -10.87 8.53 18.84
N GLU A 48 -10.70 9.85 18.85
CA GLU A 48 -10.86 10.67 20.06
C GLU A 48 -12.28 10.55 20.63
N GLU A 49 -13.32 10.65 19.78
CA GLU A 49 -14.73 10.45 20.18
C GLU A 49 -14.99 9.06 20.79
N ARG A 50 -14.16 8.06 20.44
CA ARG A 50 -14.23 6.69 20.98
C ARG A 50 -13.34 6.47 22.19
N GLY A 51 -12.57 7.46 22.63
CA GLY A 51 -11.58 7.30 23.70
C GLY A 51 -10.45 6.34 23.31
N ILE A 52 -10.04 6.31 22.04
CA ILE A 52 -8.95 5.47 21.53
C ILE A 52 -7.74 6.35 21.22
N GLY A 53 -6.74 6.33 22.09
CA GLY A 53 -5.54 7.15 21.96
C GLY A 53 -4.60 6.99 23.16
N ILE A 54 -3.50 7.74 23.14
CA ILE A 54 -2.66 7.91 24.33
C ILE A 54 -3.39 8.84 25.29
N GLU A 55 -3.62 8.38 26.52
CA GLU A 55 -4.23 9.19 27.57
C GLU A 55 -3.23 10.23 28.12
N PHE A 56 -3.61 11.50 28.08
CA PHE A 56 -2.87 12.62 28.63
C PHE A 56 -3.80 13.50 29.49
N GLY A 57 -3.88 13.17 30.77
CA GLY A 57 -4.82 13.81 31.69
C GLY A 57 -6.25 13.42 31.36
N GLU A 58 -7.09 14.40 30.98
CA GLU A 58 -8.48 14.19 30.54
C GLU A 58 -8.61 14.15 29.01
N THR A 59 -7.48 14.14 28.28
CA THR A 59 -7.44 14.17 26.81
C THR A 59 -6.92 12.85 26.26
N THR A 60 -7.67 12.26 25.34
CA THR A 60 -7.23 11.13 24.53
C THR A 60 -6.54 11.66 23.27
N ILE A 61 -5.31 11.21 22.98
CA ILE A 61 -4.51 11.65 21.83
C ILE A 61 -4.32 10.48 20.84
N PRO A 62 -5.13 10.38 19.78
CA PRO A 62 -4.94 9.38 18.74
C PRO A 62 -3.67 9.64 17.92
N ILE A 63 -2.87 8.59 17.74
CA ILE A 63 -1.70 8.59 16.86
C ILE A 63 -2.06 7.88 15.57
N VAL A 64 -2.04 8.61 14.46
CA VAL A 64 -2.52 8.16 13.14
C VAL A 64 -1.49 8.47 12.05
N PRO A 65 -0.47 7.60 11.88
CA PRO A 65 0.39 7.66 10.71
C PRO A 65 -0.39 7.45 9.42
N ALA A 66 0.05 8.12 8.36
CA ALA A 66 -0.60 7.99 7.06
C ALA A 66 0.41 7.96 5.91
N ALA A 67 0.00 7.32 4.82
CA ALA A 67 0.64 7.44 3.52
C ALA A 67 -0.41 7.65 2.43
N ILE A 68 -0.03 8.40 1.40
CA ILE A 68 -0.91 8.68 0.26
C ILE A 68 -0.36 8.13 -1.05
N LEU A 69 -1.24 7.93 -2.02
CA LEU A 69 -0.89 7.63 -3.40
C LEU A 69 -1.43 8.70 -4.36
N PHE A 70 -0.78 8.81 -5.53
CA PHE A 70 -1.19 9.75 -6.57
C PHE A 70 -2.19 9.13 -7.56
N ASP A 71 -3.46 9.51 -7.46
CA ASP A 71 -4.56 9.11 -8.35
C ASP A 71 -5.27 10.29 -9.03
N LEU A 72 -4.75 11.51 -8.86
CA LEU A 72 -5.36 12.73 -9.38
C LEU A 72 -5.41 12.71 -10.91
N GLY A 73 -6.61 12.88 -11.46
CA GLY A 73 -6.84 12.88 -12.91
C GLY A 73 -7.12 11.50 -13.53
N VAL A 74 -7.30 10.45 -12.72
CA VAL A 74 -7.90 9.18 -13.22
C VAL A 74 -9.36 9.42 -13.61
N VAL A 75 -10.14 10.08 -12.75
CA VAL A 75 -11.50 10.55 -13.06
C VAL A 75 -11.54 12.07 -13.08
N THR A 76 -11.01 12.70 -12.04
CA THR A 76 -10.95 14.16 -11.88
C THR A 76 -9.77 14.54 -10.99
N ASN A 77 -9.30 15.79 -11.09
CA ASN A 77 -8.31 16.34 -10.17
C ASN A 77 -8.95 17.21 -9.06
N LYS A 78 -10.28 17.37 -9.06
CA LYS A 78 -11.01 18.27 -8.16
C LYS A 78 -11.57 17.60 -6.90
N VAL A 79 -11.86 16.31 -6.96
CA VAL A 79 -12.39 15.52 -5.83
C VAL A 79 -11.24 14.72 -5.23
N ARG A 80 -11.05 14.84 -3.91
CA ARG A 80 -9.91 14.28 -3.17
C ARG A 80 -10.38 13.92 -1.74
N PRO A 81 -9.83 12.88 -1.10
CA PRO A 81 -10.21 12.53 0.26
C PRO A 81 -9.96 13.68 1.26
N GLY A 82 -10.95 13.98 2.08
CA GLY A 82 -10.91 14.95 3.17
C GLY A 82 -11.26 14.31 4.51
N ALA A 83 -11.43 15.15 5.53
CA ALA A 83 -11.70 14.69 6.89
C ALA A 83 -12.97 13.82 6.98
N GLU A 84 -14.05 14.19 6.29
CA GLU A 84 -15.29 13.39 6.27
C GLU A 84 -15.06 11.97 5.73
N ASP A 85 -14.26 11.82 4.68
CA ASP A 85 -13.92 10.51 4.12
C ASP A 85 -13.09 9.66 5.09
N GLY A 86 -12.13 10.28 5.79
CA GLY A 86 -11.32 9.61 6.81
C GLY A 86 -12.13 9.19 8.03
N TYR A 87 -13.07 10.04 8.46
CA TYR A 87 -14.02 9.72 9.53
C TYR A 87 -14.88 8.52 9.14
N ALA A 88 -15.48 8.54 7.94
CA ALA A 88 -16.30 7.45 7.44
C ALA A 88 -15.50 6.15 7.27
N ALA A 89 -14.26 6.23 6.79
CA ALA A 89 -13.39 5.07 6.68
C ALA A 89 -13.05 4.47 8.06
N CYS A 90 -12.81 5.31 9.07
CA CYS A 90 -12.57 4.87 10.45
C CYS A 90 -13.82 4.22 11.07
N GLU A 91 -15.00 4.78 10.81
CA GLU A 91 -16.28 4.20 11.29
C GLU A 91 -16.60 2.86 10.64
N ASN A 92 -16.29 2.70 9.35
CA ASN A 92 -16.52 1.47 8.60
C ASN A 92 -15.47 0.38 8.84
N ALA A 93 -14.40 0.65 9.60
CA ALA A 93 -13.36 -0.33 9.88
C ALA A 93 -13.92 -1.48 10.75
N SER A 94 -13.65 -2.72 10.36
CA SER A 94 -14.11 -3.92 11.05
C SER A 94 -13.07 -5.05 11.04
N ASP A 95 -13.31 -6.09 11.82
CA ASP A 95 -12.51 -7.33 11.90
C ASP A 95 -12.97 -8.41 10.90
N GLY A 96 -13.95 -8.09 10.06
CA GLY A 96 -14.52 -8.98 9.05
C GLY A 96 -13.68 -9.10 7.77
N PRO A 97 -14.23 -9.76 6.74
CA PRO A 97 -13.59 -9.83 5.43
C PRO A 97 -13.29 -8.44 4.86
N VAL A 98 -12.07 -8.24 4.39
CA VAL A 98 -11.63 -6.99 3.78
C VAL A 98 -12.10 -6.94 2.32
N ALA A 99 -12.74 -5.83 1.94
CA ALA A 99 -13.05 -5.57 0.54
C ALA A 99 -11.77 -5.31 -0.27
N GLU A 100 -11.64 -5.96 -1.42
CA GLU A 100 -10.50 -5.85 -2.34
C GLU A 100 -10.93 -5.18 -3.67
N GLY A 101 -9.96 -4.80 -4.49
CA GLY A 101 -10.18 -4.20 -5.79
C GLY A 101 -10.29 -2.68 -5.75
N SER A 102 -11.26 -2.14 -6.48
CA SER A 102 -11.43 -0.71 -6.72
C SER A 102 -12.18 0.01 -5.59
N VAL A 103 -11.70 -0.15 -4.35
CA VAL A 103 -12.31 0.42 -3.13
C VAL A 103 -11.30 1.23 -2.31
N GLY A 104 -11.78 2.16 -1.48
CA GLY A 104 -10.91 2.98 -0.60
C GLY A 104 -9.78 3.66 -1.36
N ALA A 105 -8.54 3.57 -0.85
CA ALA A 105 -7.34 4.09 -1.54
C ALA A 105 -7.07 3.41 -2.90
N GLY A 106 -7.59 2.19 -3.13
CA GLY A 106 -7.49 1.48 -4.40
C GLY A 106 -8.43 2.00 -5.49
N THR A 107 -9.41 2.83 -5.17
CA THR A 107 -10.44 3.33 -6.11
C THR A 107 -9.79 3.96 -7.34
N GLY A 108 -8.89 4.92 -7.14
CA GLY A 108 -8.15 5.60 -8.22
C GLY A 108 -6.79 4.97 -8.56
N ALA A 109 -6.44 3.82 -7.95
CA ALA A 109 -5.13 3.21 -8.14
C ALA A 109 -4.96 2.61 -9.55
N THR A 110 -3.78 2.79 -10.14
CA THR A 110 -3.40 2.30 -11.47
C THR A 110 -1.94 1.84 -11.49
N VAL A 111 -1.62 0.86 -12.34
CA VAL A 111 -0.28 0.27 -12.46
C VAL A 111 0.24 0.28 -13.89
N ALA A 112 1.53 -0.04 -14.05
CA ALA A 112 2.17 -0.22 -15.35
C ALA A 112 2.13 1.03 -16.25
N LYS A 113 2.60 2.14 -15.69
CA LYS A 113 2.42 3.51 -16.22
C LYS A 113 3.62 4.02 -17.05
N LEU A 114 4.57 3.16 -17.39
CA LEU A 114 5.81 3.57 -18.06
C LEU A 114 5.60 4.23 -19.44
N LEU A 115 4.51 3.90 -20.12
CA LEU A 115 4.15 4.49 -21.42
C LEU A 115 3.11 5.61 -21.33
N GLY A 116 2.65 5.95 -20.13
CA GLY A 116 1.54 6.87 -19.93
C GLY A 116 0.36 6.24 -19.19
N ARG A 117 -0.66 7.05 -18.92
CA ARG A 117 -1.87 6.63 -18.17
C ARG A 117 -2.83 5.85 -19.04
N GLU A 118 -2.88 6.20 -20.32
CA GLU A 118 -3.64 5.55 -21.36
C GLU A 118 -3.20 4.09 -21.53
N ASN A 119 -1.94 3.76 -21.30
CA ASN A 119 -1.40 2.40 -21.33
C ASN A 119 -1.48 1.68 -19.98
N ALA A 120 -2.02 2.33 -18.94
CA ALA A 120 -2.06 1.74 -17.60
C ALA A 120 -3.12 0.63 -17.51
N ILE A 121 -2.95 -0.20 -16.48
CA ILE A 121 -3.92 -1.18 -16.01
C ILE A 121 -4.47 -0.73 -14.67
N LYS A 122 -5.71 -1.10 -14.37
CA LYS A 122 -6.31 -0.82 -13.08
C LYS A 122 -5.55 -1.51 -11.95
N GLY A 123 -5.20 -0.73 -10.92
CA GLY A 123 -4.71 -1.22 -9.63
C GLY A 123 -5.82 -1.29 -8.59
N GLY A 124 -5.49 -1.61 -7.34
CA GLY A 124 -6.53 -1.74 -6.32
C GLY A 124 -6.00 -2.01 -4.93
N ILE A 125 -6.91 -2.27 -4.00
CA ILE A 125 -6.63 -2.86 -2.69
C ILE A 125 -6.51 -4.36 -2.86
N GLY A 126 -5.45 -4.95 -2.34
CA GLY A 126 -5.36 -6.38 -2.14
C GLY A 126 -5.00 -6.71 -0.70
N THR A 127 -5.48 -7.85 -0.22
CA THR A 127 -5.13 -8.36 1.11
C THR A 127 -4.74 -9.83 1.04
N GLU A 128 -3.84 -10.27 1.90
CA GLU A 128 -3.49 -11.68 2.04
C GLU A 128 -3.23 -12.02 3.51
N ARG A 129 -3.37 -13.30 3.87
CA ARG A 129 -3.01 -13.82 5.18
C ARG A 129 -2.24 -15.12 5.05
N ILE A 130 -1.13 -15.23 5.78
CA ILE A 130 -0.37 -16.46 5.94
C ILE A 130 -0.49 -16.92 7.39
N ASP A 131 -0.92 -18.17 7.55
CA ASP A 131 -0.91 -18.89 8.82
C ASP A 131 0.42 -19.64 8.94
N LEU A 132 1.18 -19.31 9.97
CA LEU A 132 2.46 -19.94 10.28
C LEU A 132 2.29 -21.08 11.31
N GLY A 133 1.08 -21.54 11.57
CA GLY A 133 0.82 -22.56 12.60
C GLY A 133 1.00 -22.01 14.02
N ASP A 134 0.57 -22.81 14.99
CA ASP A 134 0.63 -22.48 16.43
C ASP A 134 -0.01 -21.13 16.79
N GLY A 135 -0.96 -20.68 15.96
CA GLY A 135 -1.66 -19.41 16.12
C GLY A 135 -0.89 -18.19 15.64
N LEU A 136 0.33 -18.32 15.09
CA LEU A 136 1.09 -17.21 14.54
C LEU A 136 0.60 -16.81 13.15
N LEU A 137 0.21 -15.55 12.98
CA LEU A 137 -0.38 -15.03 11.76
C LEU A 137 0.42 -13.84 11.21
N VAL A 138 0.49 -13.74 9.88
CA VAL A 138 0.94 -12.54 9.16
C VAL A 138 -0.12 -12.16 8.13
N GLY A 139 -0.64 -10.95 8.21
CA GLY A 139 -1.55 -10.35 7.23
C GLY A 139 -0.90 -9.17 6.53
N ALA A 140 -1.32 -8.89 5.29
CA ALA A 140 -0.92 -7.69 4.58
C ALA A 140 -2.11 -7.09 3.83
N ILE A 141 -2.21 -5.76 3.83
CA ILE A 141 -3.13 -4.99 2.98
C ILE A 141 -2.34 -3.94 2.21
N VAL A 142 -2.56 -3.84 0.90
CA VAL A 142 -1.76 -2.98 0.01
C VAL A 142 -2.65 -2.28 -1.00
N ALA A 143 -2.48 -0.96 -1.14
CA ALA A 143 -3.03 -0.17 -2.24
C ALA A 143 -1.97 -0.04 -3.34
N VAL A 144 -2.25 -0.61 -4.51
CA VAL A 144 -1.27 -0.80 -5.57
C VAL A 144 -1.41 0.25 -6.68
N ASN A 145 -0.61 1.31 -6.62
CA ASN A 145 -0.56 2.37 -7.64
C ASN A 145 0.87 2.55 -8.21
N ALA A 146 1.51 1.45 -8.59
CA ALA A 146 2.91 1.37 -9.02
C ALA A 146 3.20 1.95 -10.41
N ILE A 147 4.39 2.52 -10.62
CA ILE A 147 4.86 2.83 -11.98
C ILE A 147 5.16 1.56 -12.79
N GLY A 148 5.74 0.56 -12.13
CA GLY A 148 6.12 -0.72 -12.73
C GLY A 148 4.93 -1.62 -13.06
N GLY A 149 5.24 -2.68 -13.80
CA GLY A 149 4.31 -3.78 -14.04
C GLY A 149 4.20 -4.67 -12.82
N VAL A 150 3.18 -5.53 -12.80
CA VAL A 150 2.97 -6.54 -11.76
C VAL A 150 3.19 -7.92 -12.34
N VAL A 151 4.00 -8.72 -11.67
CA VAL A 151 4.26 -10.12 -11.99
C VAL A 151 3.81 -11.02 -10.84
N ASP A 152 3.39 -12.23 -11.18
CA ASP A 152 3.13 -13.25 -10.16
C ASP A 152 4.48 -13.74 -9.61
N PRO A 153 4.74 -13.62 -8.30
CA PRO A 153 6.03 -14.00 -7.73
C PRO A 153 6.27 -15.51 -7.75
N GLU A 154 5.23 -16.33 -7.94
CA GLU A 154 5.32 -17.79 -7.93
C GLU A 154 5.51 -18.36 -9.34
N THR A 155 4.78 -17.83 -10.32
CA THR A 155 4.84 -18.33 -11.71
C THR A 155 5.75 -17.51 -12.62
N ALA A 156 6.14 -16.30 -12.19
CA ALA A 156 6.81 -15.29 -12.99
C ALA A 156 5.99 -14.74 -14.17
N ASP A 157 4.69 -15.04 -14.22
CA ASP A 157 3.80 -14.52 -15.26
C ASP A 157 3.62 -13.01 -15.12
N LEU A 158 3.57 -12.31 -16.26
CA LEU A 158 3.18 -10.91 -16.31
C LEU A 158 1.68 -10.80 -16.06
N ILE A 159 1.29 -10.24 -14.92
CA ILE A 159 -0.10 -10.02 -14.53
C ILE A 159 -0.60 -8.66 -15.04
N ALA A 160 0.22 -7.63 -14.95
CA ALA A 160 -0.08 -6.32 -15.52
C ALA A 160 1.19 -5.67 -16.08
N GLY A 161 1.14 -5.24 -17.33
CA GLY A 161 2.20 -4.47 -17.98
C GLY A 161 1.61 -3.28 -18.73
N PRO A 162 2.43 -2.31 -19.18
CA PRO A 162 1.95 -1.24 -20.02
C PRO A 162 1.30 -1.87 -21.26
N ARG A 163 0.01 -1.61 -21.45
CA ARG A 163 -0.77 -2.22 -22.53
C ARG A 163 -0.66 -1.39 -23.80
N ASP A 164 -0.68 -2.07 -24.92
CA ASP A 164 -1.02 -1.46 -26.20
C ASP A 164 -2.52 -1.10 -26.20
N VAL A 165 -2.86 0.11 -26.63
CA VAL A 165 -4.23 0.63 -26.50
C VAL A 165 -5.23 -0.01 -27.47
N ASP A 166 -4.74 -0.48 -28.61
CA ASP A 166 -5.55 -1.04 -29.69
C ASP A 166 -5.73 -2.56 -29.55
N THR A 167 -4.67 -3.24 -29.10
CA THR A 167 -4.62 -4.71 -29.03
C THR A 167 -4.78 -5.28 -27.63
N GLY A 168 -4.61 -4.46 -26.58
CA GLY A 168 -4.63 -4.91 -25.18
C GLY A 168 -3.40 -5.72 -24.76
N MET A 169 -2.47 -6.00 -25.68
CA MET A 169 -1.26 -6.76 -25.37
C MET A 169 -0.36 -5.99 -24.39
N MET A 170 0.11 -6.68 -23.35
CA MET A 170 0.94 -6.09 -22.30
C MET A 170 2.43 -6.32 -22.55
N GLN A 171 3.25 -5.33 -22.20
CA GLN A 171 4.70 -5.40 -22.28
C GLN A 171 5.35 -5.55 -20.89
N ASP A 172 6.51 -6.19 -20.84
CA ASP A 172 7.30 -6.26 -19.61
C ASP A 172 7.95 -4.90 -19.31
N SER A 173 7.61 -4.32 -18.17
CA SER A 173 8.09 -3.00 -17.73
C SER A 173 9.61 -2.91 -17.55
N MET A 174 10.28 -3.99 -17.12
CA MET A 174 11.74 -4.01 -16.92
C MET A 174 12.47 -4.02 -18.26
N GLN A 175 12.00 -4.83 -19.21
CA GLN A 175 12.55 -4.86 -20.57
C GLN A 175 12.33 -3.51 -21.26
N LEU A 176 11.14 -2.92 -21.08
CA LEU A 176 10.79 -1.64 -21.67
C LEU A 176 11.71 -0.51 -21.18
N ILE A 177 11.82 -0.30 -19.85
CA ILE A 177 12.58 0.82 -19.27
C ILE A 177 14.09 0.73 -19.53
N THR A 178 14.63 -0.48 -19.71
CA THR A 178 16.06 -0.72 -19.98
C THR A 178 16.40 -0.78 -21.46
N SER A 179 15.42 -0.61 -22.36
CA SER A 179 15.65 -0.65 -23.80
C SER A 179 16.40 0.60 -24.32
N PRO A 180 17.23 0.51 -25.38
CA PRO A 180 18.02 1.64 -25.90
C PRO A 180 17.23 2.86 -26.41
N GLY A 181 15.90 2.73 -26.55
CA GLY A 181 14.99 3.78 -27.02
C GLY A 181 14.16 4.44 -25.92
N PHE A 182 14.15 3.89 -24.70
CA PHE A 182 13.27 4.37 -23.64
C PHE A 182 13.60 5.82 -23.23
N GLY A 183 12.56 6.62 -22.96
CA GLY A 183 12.69 8.00 -22.46
C GLY A 183 13.06 9.07 -23.50
N LYS A 184 13.19 8.72 -24.79
CA LYS A 184 13.46 9.70 -25.86
C LYS A 184 12.22 10.48 -26.33
N GLU A 185 11.02 9.90 -26.16
CA GLU A 185 9.76 10.43 -26.70
C GLU A 185 8.61 10.49 -25.68
N VAL A 186 8.78 9.91 -24.47
CA VAL A 186 7.72 9.80 -23.46
C VAL A 186 8.19 10.46 -22.17
N GLU A 187 7.41 11.41 -21.66
CA GLU A 187 7.61 11.92 -20.30
C GLU A 187 7.06 10.91 -19.29
N PRO A 188 7.86 10.45 -18.32
CA PRO A 188 7.39 9.50 -17.31
C PRO A 188 6.22 10.08 -16.50
N ALA A 189 5.30 9.22 -16.06
CA ALA A 189 4.25 9.62 -15.13
C ALA A 189 4.87 10.25 -13.85
N PRO A 190 4.46 11.47 -13.44
CA PRO A 190 5.22 12.30 -12.51
C PRO A 190 5.23 11.79 -11.06
N ALA A 191 4.26 10.96 -10.67
CA ALA A 191 4.16 10.40 -9.32
C ALA A 191 3.37 9.08 -9.30
N ASN A 192 3.91 8.09 -8.59
CA ASN A 192 3.37 6.74 -8.45
C ASN A 192 3.63 6.26 -7.02
N THR A 193 2.87 5.29 -6.49
CA THR A 193 3.02 4.90 -5.09
C THR A 193 2.34 3.57 -4.80
N THR A 194 3.05 2.60 -4.24
CA THR A 194 2.44 1.45 -3.58
C THR A 194 2.56 1.61 -2.07
N ILE A 195 1.42 1.64 -1.38
CA ILE A 195 1.35 1.86 0.07
C ILE A 195 0.65 0.71 0.75
N GLY A 196 1.12 0.29 1.92
CA GLY A 196 0.55 -0.88 2.57
C GLY A 196 0.89 -1.00 4.05
N VAL A 197 0.23 -1.99 4.66
CA VAL A 197 0.44 -2.39 6.04
C VAL A 197 0.69 -3.90 6.06
N VAL A 198 1.74 -4.34 6.74
CA VAL A 198 1.89 -5.72 7.21
C VAL A 198 1.52 -5.76 8.70
N ALA A 199 0.77 -6.76 9.11
CA ALA A 199 0.37 -6.95 10.51
C ALA A 199 0.68 -8.38 10.95
N THR A 200 1.10 -8.55 12.20
CA THR A 200 1.21 -9.86 12.86
C THR A 200 0.58 -9.80 14.23
N ASN A 201 0.19 -10.97 14.75
CA ASN A 201 -0.30 -11.08 16.10
C ASN A 201 0.79 -11.36 17.14
N ALA A 202 2.03 -11.60 16.70
CA ALA A 202 3.19 -11.73 17.58
C ALA A 202 3.46 -10.44 18.38
N THR A 203 4.01 -10.59 19.57
CA THR A 203 4.59 -9.47 20.33
C THR A 203 5.94 -9.08 19.74
N LEU A 204 6.03 -7.86 19.20
CA LEU A 204 7.25 -7.31 18.61
C LEU A 204 7.68 -6.03 19.31
N THR A 205 8.99 -5.85 19.45
CA THR A 205 9.56 -4.52 19.69
C THR A 205 9.39 -3.63 18.46
N LYS A 206 9.44 -2.31 18.66
CA LYS A 206 9.39 -1.32 17.56
C LYS A 206 10.49 -1.52 16.52
N ALA A 207 11.68 -1.96 16.93
CA ALA A 207 12.77 -2.30 16.03
C ALA A 207 12.48 -3.54 15.18
N GLN A 208 11.88 -4.59 15.77
CA GLN A 208 11.46 -5.79 15.04
C GLN A 208 10.31 -5.47 14.07
N ALA A 209 9.32 -4.67 14.48
CA ALA A 209 8.26 -4.19 13.59
C ALA A 209 8.85 -3.36 12.44
N ASN A 210 9.79 -2.45 12.71
CA ASN A 210 10.49 -1.69 11.68
C ASN A 210 11.25 -2.61 10.70
N LYS A 211 11.86 -3.70 11.20
CA LYS A 211 12.46 -4.72 10.33
C LYS A 211 11.43 -5.39 9.42
N LEU A 212 10.25 -5.73 9.92
CA LEU A 212 9.16 -6.25 9.07
C LEU A 212 8.71 -5.24 8.02
N ALA A 213 8.55 -3.97 8.38
CA ALA A 213 8.23 -2.91 7.43
C ALA A 213 9.28 -2.82 6.31
N SER A 214 10.56 -3.00 6.63
CA SER A 214 11.62 -3.02 5.63
C SER A 214 11.57 -4.26 4.74
N VAL A 215 11.32 -5.45 5.30
CA VAL A 215 11.18 -6.69 4.52
C VAL A 215 9.90 -6.70 3.68
N ALA A 216 8.87 -5.97 4.08
CA ALA A 216 7.65 -5.79 3.30
C ALA A 216 7.96 -5.22 1.89
N HIS A 217 8.96 -4.35 1.79
CA HIS A 217 9.43 -3.83 0.50
C HIS A 217 10.09 -4.89 -0.39
N ASP A 218 10.66 -5.95 0.18
CA ASP A 218 11.21 -7.05 -0.61
C ASP A 218 10.06 -7.82 -1.26
N GLY A 219 8.94 -8.02 -0.55
CA GLY A 219 7.69 -8.55 -1.11
C GLY A 219 7.10 -7.65 -2.20
N LEU A 220 7.16 -6.34 -2.01
CA LEU A 220 6.78 -5.37 -3.05
C LEU A 220 7.65 -5.56 -4.30
N ALA A 221 8.97 -5.62 -4.17
CA ALA A 221 9.89 -5.80 -5.30
C ALA A 221 9.77 -7.18 -5.98
N MET A 222 9.29 -8.21 -5.27
CA MET A 222 8.99 -9.51 -5.86
C MET A 222 7.85 -9.42 -6.89
N ALA A 223 6.81 -8.63 -6.59
CA ALA A 223 5.60 -8.51 -7.40
C ALA A 223 5.60 -7.30 -8.34
N VAL A 224 6.21 -6.17 -7.97
CA VAL A 224 6.22 -4.93 -8.76
C VAL A 224 7.59 -4.74 -9.39
N ARG A 225 7.64 -4.61 -10.72
CA ARG A 225 8.89 -4.51 -11.47
C ARG A 225 8.82 -3.45 -12.57
N PRO A 226 9.70 -2.42 -12.57
CA PRO A 226 10.54 -2.00 -11.45
C PRO A 226 9.71 -1.42 -10.29
N ALA A 227 10.27 -1.47 -9.08
CA ALA A 227 9.77 -0.79 -7.88
C ALA A 227 10.76 0.29 -7.42
N HIS A 228 10.31 1.20 -6.55
CA HIS A 228 11.16 2.21 -5.88
C HIS A 228 11.90 3.15 -6.85
N LEU A 229 11.29 3.46 -8.00
CA LEU A 229 11.84 4.46 -8.90
C LEU A 229 11.72 5.87 -8.32
N MET A 230 12.38 6.84 -8.97
CA MET A 230 12.46 8.23 -8.51
C MET A 230 11.09 8.91 -8.32
N GLY A 231 10.08 8.50 -9.08
CA GLY A 231 8.71 9.00 -8.96
C GLY A 231 7.82 8.18 -8.01
N ASP A 232 8.33 7.11 -7.42
CA ASP A 232 7.57 6.27 -6.49
C ASP A 232 7.63 6.84 -5.07
N GLY A 233 6.51 6.82 -4.35
CA GLY A 233 6.43 7.15 -2.92
C GLY A 233 6.25 5.93 -2.01
N ASP A 234 6.72 4.76 -2.45
CA ASP A 234 6.45 3.47 -1.81
C ASP A 234 6.71 3.48 -0.29
N THR A 235 5.69 3.09 0.46
CA THR A 235 5.68 3.17 1.94
C THR A 235 4.97 1.96 2.53
N MET A 236 5.67 1.23 3.41
CA MET A 236 5.11 0.07 4.13
C MET A 236 5.13 0.31 5.64
N PHE A 237 3.98 0.16 6.29
CA PHE A 237 3.88 0.14 7.75
C PHE A 237 3.88 -1.30 8.26
N ALA A 238 4.34 -1.51 9.48
CA ALA A 238 4.25 -2.79 10.16
C ALA A 238 3.60 -2.62 11.53
N LEU A 239 2.62 -3.48 11.84
CA LEU A 239 1.91 -3.52 13.10
C LEU A 239 2.05 -4.89 13.76
N ALA A 240 2.05 -4.89 15.08
CA ALA A 240 2.08 -6.09 15.90
C ALA A 240 0.99 -5.94 16.98
N THR A 241 -0.01 -6.82 17.01
CA THR A 241 -1.10 -6.72 17.99
C THR A 241 -0.69 -7.22 19.38
N GLY A 242 0.41 -7.96 19.49
CA GLY A 242 0.93 -8.47 20.76
C GLY A 242 0.03 -9.49 21.45
N THR A 243 -0.94 -10.07 20.74
CA THR A 243 -1.87 -11.05 21.31
C THR A 243 -1.29 -12.46 21.41
N LEU A 244 -0.18 -12.73 20.73
CA LEU A 244 0.58 -13.98 20.82
C LEU A 244 1.96 -13.69 21.45
N VAL A 245 2.14 -14.19 22.67
CA VAL A 245 3.43 -14.17 23.36
C VAL A 245 4.17 -15.47 23.03
N ASP A 246 5.32 -15.33 22.38
CA ASP A 246 6.21 -16.43 22.00
C ASP A 246 7.66 -16.03 22.32
N ASP A 247 8.22 -16.62 23.37
CA ASP A 247 9.60 -16.34 23.81
C ASP A 247 10.65 -16.89 22.83
N GLU A 248 10.26 -17.80 21.93
CA GLU A 248 11.12 -18.40 20.90
C GLU A 248 10.81 -17.87 19.49
N LEU A 249 10.21 -16.68 19.40
CA LEU A 249 9.75 -16.11 18.15
C LEU A 249 10.85 -16.07 17.07
N ASN A 250 10.63 -16.82 16.00
CA ASN A 250 11.54 -16.86 14.87
C ASN A 250 11.31 -15.68 13.92
N MET A 251 12.04 -14.59 14.14
CA MET A 251 11.97 -13.39 13.28
C MET A 251 12.27 -13.65 11.80
N SER A 252 13.15 -14.60 11.47
CA SER A 252 13.44 -14.95 10.07
C SER A 252 12.22 -15.54 9.38
N ARG A 253 11.44 -16.36 10.10
CA ARG A 253 10.18 -16.92 9.61
C ARG A 253 9.14 -15.83 9.36
N LEU A 254 9.00 -14.88 10.28
CA LEU A 254 8.14 -13.70 10.09
C LEU A 254 8.57 -12.83 8.91
N CYS A 255 9.87 -12.64 8.70
CA CYS A 255 10.40 -11.89 7.56
C CYS A 255 10.03 -12.58 6.24
N ALA A 256 10.27 -13.89 6.12
CA ALA A 256 9.92 -14.65 4.92
C ALA A 256 8.41 -14.60 4.62
N ALA A 257 7.59 -14.79 5.65
CA ALA A 257 6.13 -14.70 5.54
C ALA A 257 5.67 -13.29 5.15
N THR A 258 6.28 -12.25 5.71
CA THR A 258 6.01 -10.85 5.36
C THR A 258 6.21 -10.59 3.88
N ALA A 259 7.37 -10.97 3.31
CA ALA A 259 7.64 -10.77 1.89
C ALA A 259 6.63 -11.52 0.99
N LEU A 260 6.34 -12.77 1.32
CA LEU A 260 5.38 -13.58 0.58
C LEU A 260 3.95 -13.03 0.68
N CYS A 261 3.53 -12.61 1.86
CA CYS A 261 2.19 -12.07 2.12
C CYS A 261 1.97 -10.77 1.35
N VAL A 262 2.93 -9.85 1.37
CA VAL A 262 2.86 -8.60 0.61
C VAL A 262 2.81 -8.84 -0.90
N SER A 263 3.68 -9.70 -1.43
CA SER A 263 3.73 -9.98 -2.86
C SER A 263 2.42 -10.57 -3.39
N ARG A 264 1.82 -11.51 -2.63
CA ARG A 264 0.50 -12.08 -2.94
C ARG A 264 -0.63 -11.06 -2.81
N ALA A 265 -0.63 -10.23 -1.75
CA ALA A 265 -1.62 -9.16 -1.60
C ALA A 265 -1.61 -8.20 -2.80
N ILE A 266 -0.42 -7.84 -3.31
CA ILE A 266 -0.30 -7.00 -4.51
C ILE A 266 -0.96 -7.66 -5.73
N VAL A 267 -0.65 -8.93 -6.00
CA VAL A 267 -1.23 -9.68 -7.13
C VAL A 267 -2.76 -9.76 -7.01
N ARG A 268 -3.27 -9.98 -5.80
CA ARG A 268 -4.72 -9.96 -5.54
C ARG A 268 -5.34 -8.61 -5.82
N GLY A 269 -4.68 -7.52 -5.42
CA GLY A 269 -5.15 -6.16 -5.67
C GLY A 269 -5.33 -5.85 -7.16
N ILE A 270 -4.47 -6.41 -8.01
CA ILE A 270 -4.62 -6.30 -9.48
C ILE A 270 -5.74 -7.21 -9.99
N ARG A 271 -5.77 -8.49 -9.58
CA ARG A 271 -6.77 -9.46 -10.06
C ARG A 271 -8.20 -9.13 -9.63
N LYS A 272 -8.38 -8.41 -8.51
CA LYS A 272 -9.68 -8.00 -7.97
C LYS A 272 -10.13 -6.62 -8.40
N ALA A 273 -9.28 -5.87 -9.10
CA ALA A 273 -9.61 -4.53 -9.55
C ALA A 273 -10.73 -4.56 -10.61
N GLU A 274 -11.55 -3.51 -10.61
CA GLU A 274 -12.58 -3.26 -11.64
C GLU A 274 -12.24 -1.98 -12.39
N GLY A 275 -12.38 -1.98 -13.72
CA GLY A 275 -12.02 -0.87 -14.59
C GLY A 275 -12.74 0.42 -14.22
N ILE A 276 -12.07 1.56 -14.41
CA ILE A 276 -12.65 2.89 -14.13
C ILE A 276 -12.15 3.92 -15.14
N ALA A 277 -13.05 4.79 -15.60
CA ALA A 277 -12.71 5.94 -16.45
C ALA A 277 -11.81 5.61 -17.66
N GLY A 278 -12.06 4.45 -18.31
CA GLY A 278 -11.31 4.01 -19.49
C GLY A 278 -9.96 3.34 -19.19
N VAL A 279 -9.59 3.16 -17.92
CA VAL A 279 -8.48 2.31 -17.50
C VAL A 279 -9.02 0.90 -17.24
N PRO A 280 -8.68 -0.10 -18.07
CA PRO A 280 -9.24 -1.45 -17.93
C PRO A 280 -8.62 -2.21 -16.76
N ALA A 281 -9.39 -3.10 -16.16
CA ALA A 281 -8.86 -4.14 -15.28
C ALA A 281 -8.25 -5.29 -16.10
N VAL A 282 -7.37 -6.09 -15.47
CA VAL A 282 -6.77 -7.25 -16.13
C VAL A 282 -7.81 -8.29 -16.58
N SER A 283 -8.94 -8.39 -15.87
CA SER A 283 -10.05 -9.28 -16.21
C SER A 283 -10.87 -8.82 -17.43
N GLU A 284 -10.63 -7.60 -17.90
CA GLU A 284 -11.33 -6.98 -19.04
C GLU A 284 -10.50 -7.03 -20.33
N LEU A 285 -9.29 -7.63 -20.28
CA LEU A 285 -8.35 -7.77 -21.39
C LEU A 285 -8.26 -9.21 -21.90
#